data_AF-A0A6P8YMH2-F1
#
_entry.id   AF-A0A6P8YMH2-F1
#
_cell.length_a   1.000
_cell.length_b   1.000
_cell.length_c   1.000
_cell.angle_alpha   90.00
_cell.angle_beta   90.00
_cell.angle_gamma   90.00
#
_symmetry.space_group_name_H-M   'P 1'
#
loop_
_entity.id
_entity.type
_entity.pdbx_description
1 polymer ?
#
loop_
_entity_poly.entity_id
_entity_poly.type
_entity_poly.pdbx_seq_one_letter_code
_entity_poly.pdbx_strand_id
1 'polypeptide(L)'
;MFGIIMLHRVLCRASVPLLNADYVETAISRVDKVAMMNSTGLVATFFVISGFLEAWLLMKHNAKHRRFSVAVLVQQFANRYLRLLPALAVALAIETQWLQYMGSGPFWGQTADKVMRDCQQYWWTHFLFINNYVAQGSTVSL
;
A
#
# COMPACT_ATOMS: atom_id res chain seq x y z
N MET A 1 -1.06 -7.61 9.40
CA MET A 1 -1.85 -7.61 8.15
C MET A 1 -3.26 -7.07 8.32
N PHE A 2 -4.03 -7.46 9.36
CA PHE A 2 -5.37 -6.91 9.62
C PHE A 2 -5.46 -5.37 9.68
N GLY A 3 -4.48 -4.70 10.31
CA GLY A 3 -4.44 -3.23 10.37
C GLY A 3 -4.32 -2.55 9.00
N ILE A 4 -3.59 -3.16 8.06
CA ILE A 4 -3.45 -2.64 6.69
C ILE A 4 -4.74 -2.84 5.88
N ILE A 5 -5.45 -3.95 6.11
CA ILE A 5 -6.75 -4.20 5.45
C ILE A 5 -7.80 -3.19 5.95
N MET A 6 -7.88 -2.97 7.26
CA MET A 6 -8.79 -1.96 7.82
C MET A 6 -8.44 -0.55 7.33
N LEU A 7 -7.15 -0.24 7.20
CA LEU A 7 -6.67 1.02 6.64
C LEU A 7 -7.16 1.25 5.20
N HIS A 8 -7.07 0.24 4.33
CA HIS A 8 -7.58 0.35 2.95
C HIS A 8 -9.08 0.60 2.92
N ARG A 9 -9.85 -0.01 3.82
CA ARG A 9 -11.30 0.21 3.92
C ARG A 9 -11.65 1.64 4.36
N VAL A 10 -10.84 2.24 5.22
CA VAL A 10 -11.02 3.64 5.67
C VAL A 10 -10.64 4.61 4.54
N LEU A 11 -9.53 4.36 3.85
CA LEU A 11 -9.08 5.18 2.72
C LEU A 11 -10.10 5.20 1.57
N CYS A 12 -10.62 4.05 1.14
CA CYS A 12 -11.67 4.00 0.11
C CYS A 12 -12.95 4.72 0.54
N ARG A 13 -13.23 4.83 1.84
CA ARG A 13 -14.37 5.58 2.38
C ARG A 13 -14.11 7.09 2.48
N ALA A 14 -12.85 7.50 2.54
CA ALA A 14 -12.47 8.91 2.53
C ALA A 14 -12.47 9.50 1.10
N SER A 15 -12.35 8.65 0.07
CA SER A 15 -12.35 9.08 -1.34
C SER A 15 -13.74 9.43 -1.89
N VAL A 16 -14.82 9.13 -1.16
CA VAL A 16 -16.18 9.46 -1.59
C VAL A 16 -16.61 10.83 -1.07
N PRO A 17 -17.38 11.60 -1.85
CA PRO A 17 -17.81 12.94 -1.45
C PRO A 17 -18.61 12.92 -0.15
N LEU A 18 -18.34 13.90 0.71
CA LEU A 18 -18.97 14.00 2.02
C LEU A 18 -20.43 14.41 1.87
N LEU A 19 -21.33 13.44 2.05
CA LEU A 19 -22.77 13.71 2.13
C LEU A 19 -23.16 14.37 3.47
N ASN A 20 -22.38 14.11 4.54
CA ASN A 20 -22.60 14.64 5.88
C ASN A 20 -21.27 15.03 6.55
N ALA A 21 -21.07 16.32 6.83
CA ALA A 21 -19.86 16.83 7.51
C ALA A 21 -19.79 16.41 8.99
N ASP A 22 -20.94 16.36 9.66
CA ASP A 22 -21.05 16.01 11.10
C ASP A 22 -20.51 14.60 11.43
N TYR A 23 -20.67 13.66 10.49
CA TYR A 23 -20.14 12.30 10.62
C TYR A 23 -18.61 12.27 10.64
N VAL A 24 -17.97 13.13 9.82
CA VAL A 24 -16.51 13.23 9.74
C VAL A 24 -15.95 13.95 10.95
N GLU A 25 -16.60 15.02 11.39
CA GLU A 25 -16.21 15.76 12.58
C GLU A 25 -16.27 14.87 13.84
N THR A 26 -17.34 14.07 13.98
CA THR A 26 -17.46 13.05 15.03
C THR A 26 -16.46 11.89 14.87
N ALA A 27 -15.93 11.67 13.67
CA ALA A 27 -14.87 10.70 13.44
C ALA A 27 -13.49 11.24 13.82
N ILE A 28 -13.20 12.50 13.53
CA ILE A 28 -11.91 13.15 13.85
C ILE A 28 -11.81 13.49 15.34
N SER A 29 -12.93 13.75 16.02
CA SER A 29 -12.92 14.03 17.47
C SER A 29 -12.56 12.81 18.34
N ARG A 30 -12.62 11.59 17.79
CA ARG A 30 -12.26 10.38 18.53
C ARG A 30 -10.86 9.88 18.16
N VAL A 31 -10.03 9.69 19.17
CA VAL A 31 -8.61 9.32 19.03
C VAL A 31 -8.39 7.94 18.38
N ASP A 32 -9.31 7.00 18.58
CA ASP A 32 -9.29 5.67 17.97
C ASP A 32 -9.40 5.75 16.44
N LYS A 33 -10.32 6.57 15.95
CA LYS A 33 -10.56 6.77 14.53
C LYS A 33 -9.45 7.58 13.86
N VAL A 34 -8.92 8.60 14.54
CA VAL A 34 -7.77 9.38 14.04
C VAL A 34 -6.50 8.53 13.95
N ALA A 35 -6.26 7.64 14.92
CA ALA A 35 -5.15 6.71 14.86
C ALA A 35 -5.29 5.73 13.68
N MET A 36 -6.52 5.25 13.39
CA MET A 36 -6.79 4.40 12.22
C MET A 36 -6.70 5.15 10.88
N MET A 37 -6.98 6.45 10.88
CA MET A 37 -6.89 7.30 9.69
C MET A 37 -5.44 7.67 9.34
N ASN A 38 -4.51 7.58 10.31
CA ASN A 38 -3.07 7.77 10.11
C ASN A 38 -2.43 6.55 9.39
N SER A 39 -2.57 6.54 8.06
CA SER A 39 -2.03 5.51 7.16
C SER A 39 -0.52 5.31 7.30
N THR A 40 0.24 6.41 7.32
CA THR A 40 1.70 6.39 7.35
C THR A 40 2.24 5.72 8.61
N GLY A 41 1.67 6.03 9.78
CA GLY A 41 2.09 5.45 11.06
C GLY A 41 1.83 3.94 11.13
N LEU A 42 0.67 3.48 10.64
CA LEU A 42 0.32 2.06 10.62
C LEU A 42 1.21 1.24 9.68
N VAL A 43 1.54 1.78 8.50
CA VAL A 43 2.44 1.08 7.57
C VAL A 43 3.87 1.07 8.10
N ALA A 44 4.35 2.17 8.69
CA ALA A 44 5.69 2.25 9.28
C ALA A 44 5.89 1.25 10.42
N THR A 45 4.93 1.16 11.35
CA THR A 45 4.99 0.19 12.46
C THR A 45 4.97 -1.25 11.96
N PHE A 46 4.14 -1.57 10.97
CA PHE A 46 4.14 -2.90 10.36
C PHE A 46 5.48 -3.23 9.70
N PHE A 47 6.09 -2.27 9.01
CA PHE A 47 7.40 -2.47 8.38
C PHE A 47 8.50 -2.71 9.42
N VAL A 48 8.50 -1.96 10.53
CA VAL A 48 9.47 -2.11 11.62
C VAL A 48 9.35 -3.49 12.29
N ILE A 49 8.13 -3.90 12.66
CA ILE A 49 7.90 -5.20 13.31
C ILE A 49 8.29 -6.35 12.37
N SER A 50 7.90 -6.26 11.09
CA SER A 50 8.24 -7.29 10.09
C SER A 50 9.75 -7.36 9.85
N GLY A 51 10.43 -6.21 9.74
CA GLY A 51 11.88 -6.15 9.57
C GLY A 51 12.65 -6.68 10.78
N PHE A 52 12.18 -6.38 11.99
CA PHE A 52 12.77 -6.90 13.23
C PHE A 52 12.67 -8.43 13.30
N LEU A 53 11.52 -9.00 12.94
CA LEU A 53 11.31 -10.45 12.94
C LEU A 53 12.22 -11.18 11.93
N GLU A 54 12.35 -10.63 10.72
CA GLU A 54 13.26 -11.16 9.69
C GLU A 54 14.72 -11.11 10.16
N ALA A 55 15.16 -9.99 10.74
CA ALA A 55 16.50 -9.88 11.31
C ALA A 55 16.74 -10.90 12.43
N TRP A 56 15.74 -11.12 13.29
CA TRP A 56 15.83 -12.13 14.35
C TRP A 56 15.92 -13.56 13.81
N LEU A 57 15.10 -13.90 12.80
CA LEU A 57 15.15 -15.19 12.11
C LEU A 57 16.51 -15.43 11.45
N LEU A 58 17.08 -14.39 10.83
CA LEU A 58 18.40 -14.43 10.24
C LEU A 58 19.50 -14.65 11.29
N MET A 59 19.46 -13.94 12.42
CA MET A 59 20.41 -14.15 13.52
C MET A 59 20.32 -15.58 14.07
N LYS A 60 19.11 -16.10 14.26
CA LYS A 60 18.87 -17.48 14.71
C LYS A 60 19.41 -18.52 13.71
N HIS A 61 19.23 -18.28 12.42
CA HIS A 61 19.78 -19.14 11.37
C HIS A 61 21.31 -19.12 11.36
N ASN A 62 21.92 -17.93 11.49
CA ASN A 62 23.37 -17.78 11.52
C ASN A 62 24.01 -18.42 12.76
N ALA A 63 23.37 -18.30 13.93
CA ALA A 63 23.81 -18.97 15.16
C ALA A 63 23.85 -20.51 15.02
N LYS A 64 22.95 -21.09 14.22
CA LYS A 64 22.86 -22.54 14.01
C LYS A 64 23.82 -23.05 12.92
N HIS A 65 24.02 -22.30 11.84
CA HIS A 65 24.78 -22.75 10.66
C HIS A 65 26.19 -22.14 10.54
N ARG A 66 26.58 -21.18 11.41
CA ARG A 66 27.89 -20.48 11.48
C ARG A 66 28.43 -19.94 10.15
N ARG A 67 27.58 -19.81 9.12
CA ARG A 67 27.96 -19.31 7.80
C ARG A 67 26.92 -18.29 7.34
N PHE A 68 27.34 -17.04 7.30
CA PHE A 68 26.58 -15.97 6.66
C PHE A 68 26.79 -16.07 5.15
N SER A 69 25.83 -16.63 4.44
CA SER A 69 25.85 -16.66 2.97
C SER A 69 24.90 -15.58 2.45
N VAL A 70 25.39 -14.76 1.52
CA VAL A 70 24.58 -13.77 0.79
C VAL A 70 23.38 -14.47 0.10
N ALA A 71 23.52 -15.74 -0.27
CA ALA A 71 22.42 -16.52 -0.84
C ALA A 71 21.21 -16.67 0.11
N VAL A 72 21.45 -16.79 1.42
CA VAL A 72 20.36 -16.90 2.42
C VAL A 72 19.63 -15.57 2.56
N LEU A 73 20.35 -14.46 2.53
CA LEU A 73 19.76 -13.12 2.50
C LEU A 73 18.89 -12.92 1.24
N VAL A 74 19.45 -13.23 0.07
CA VAL A 74 18.72 -13.11 -1.20
C VAL A 74 17.47 -14.00 -1.19
N GLN A 75 17.56 -15.21 -0.66
CA GLN A 75 16.41 -16.11 -0.53
C GLN A 75 15.31 -15.55 0.39
N GLN A 76 15.68 -14.96 1.53
CA GLN A 76 14.70 -14.33 2.43
C GLN A 76 14.02 -13.12 1.79
N PHE A 77 14.79 -12.24 1.15
CA PHE A 77 14.25 -11.10 0.42
C PHE A 77 13.37 -11.53 -0.76
N ALA A 78 13.77 -12.56 -1.50
CA ALA A 78 12.98 -13.12 -2.60
C ALA A 78 11.65 -13.70 -2.10
N ASN A 79 11.65 -14.46 -1.00
CA ASN A 79 10.40 -14.96 -0.40
C ASN A 79 9.46 -13.82 0.03
N ARG A 80 10.02 -12.75 0.60
CA ARG A 80 9.24 -11.55 0.96
C ARG A 80 8.64 -10.88 -0.28
N TYR A 81 9.45 -10.72 -1.33
CA TYR A 81 9.02 -10.12 -2.59
C TYR A 81 7.94 -10.96 -3.28
N LEU A 82 8.13 -12.28 -3.38
CA LEU A 82 7.16 -13.22 -3.95
C LEU A 82 5.83 -13.26 -3.18
N ARG A 83 5.85 -13.01 -1.87
CA ARG A 83 4.62 -12.90 -1.06
C ARG A 83 3.87 -11.59 -1.28
N LEU A 84 4.58 -10.50 -1.60
CA LEU A 84 3.99 -9.17 -1.87
C LEU A 84 3.45 -9.06 -3.30
N LEU A 85 4.13 -9.71 -4.26
CA LEU A 85 3.78 -9.71 -5.67
C LEU A 85 2.32 -10.05 -5.99
N PRO A 86 1.70 -11.13 -5.44
CA PRO A 86 0.31 -11.47 -5.75
C PRO A 86 -0.67 -10.41 -5.27
N ALA A 87 -0.43 -9.81 -4.09
CA ALA A 87 -1.27 -8.73 -3.58
C ALA A 87 -1.16 -7.48 -4.46
N LEU A 88 0.06 -7.15 -4.91
CA LEU A 88 0.31 -6.03 -5.82
C LEU A 88 -0.35 -6.25 -7.19
N ALA A 89 -0.25 -7.46 -7.75
CA ALA A 89 -0.85 -7.81 -9.02
C ALA A 89 -2.37 -7.72 -8.98
N VAL A 90 -2.99 -8.23 -7.90
CA VAL A 90 -4.44 -8.10 -7.69
C VAL A 90 -4.85 -6.63 -7.54
N ALA A 91 -4.10 -5.84 -6.79
CA ALA A 91 -4.37 -4.40 -6.65
C ALA A 91 -4.32 -3.68 -8.01
N LEU A 92 -3.25 -3.89 -8.80
CA LEU A 92 -3.14 -3.31 -10.14
C LEU A 92 -4.26 -3.76 -11.08
N ALA A 93 -4.68 -5.03 -11.00
CA ALA A 93 -5.80 -5.53 -11.81
C ALA A 93 -7.13 -4.88 -11.41
N ILE A 94 -7.37 -4.69 -10.11
CA ILE A 94 -8.56 -4.00 -9.60
C ILE A 94 -8.58 -2.53 -10.05
N GLU A 95 -7.45 -1.82 -9.92
CA GLU A 95 -7.34 -0.41 -10.31
C GLU A 95 -7.53 -0.20 -11.83
N THR A 96 -7.05 -1.14 -12.65
CA THR A 96 -7.14 -1.04 -14.11
C THR A 96 -8.47 -1.50 -14.69
N GLN A 97 -9.09 -2.55 -14.14
CA GLN A 97 -10.29 -3.15 -14.74
C GLN A 97 -11.56 -2.90 -13.92
N TRP A 98 -11.46 -2.91 -12.60
CA TRP A 98 -12.65 -2.90 -11.73
C TRP A 98 -13.01 -1.50 -11.23
N LEU A 99 -12.04 -0.58 -11.18
CA LEU A 99 -12.24 0.78 -10.66
C LEU A 99 -13.38 1.53 -11.38
N GLN A 100 -13.51 1.36 -12.69
CA GLN A 100 -14.60 1.98 -13.46
C GLN A 100 -15.99 1.49 -13.04
N TYR A 101 -16.11 0.26 -12.52
CA TYR A 101 -17.38 -0.35 -12.12
C TYR A 101 -17.67 -0.25 -10.61
N MET A 102 -16.69 0.11 -9.77
CA MET A 102 -16.85 0.16 -8.31
C MET A 102 -17.58 1.41 -7.80
N GLY A 103 -17.71 2.45 -8.61
CA GLY A 103 -18.31 3.71 -8.19
C GLY A 103 -19.30 4.26 -9.21
N SER A 104 -20.27 4.98 -8.69
CA SER A 104 -21.27 5.70 -9.47
C SER A 104 -21.31 7.14 -8.97
N GLY A 105 -20.97 8.10 -9.84
CA GLY A 105 -21.01 9.51 -9.50
C GLY A 105 -20.49 10.39 -10.64
N PRO A 106 -20.88 11.68 -10.69
CA PRO A 106 -20.54 12.59 -11.78
C PRO A 106 -19.03 12.84 -11.92
N PHE A 107 -18.28 12.73 -10.81
CA PHE A 107 -16.82 12.86 -10.80
C PHE A 107 -16.09 11.51 -10.97
N TRP A 108 -16.78 10.38 -10.79
CA TRP A 108 -16.14 9.06 -10.76
C TRP A 108 -15.51 8.68 -12.10
N GLY A 109 -16.19 8.95 -13.21
CA GLY A 109 -15.65 8.66 -14.55
C GLY A 109 -14.32 9.36 -14.83
N GLN A 110 -14.22 10.65 -14.48
CA GLN A 110 -12.99 11.42 -14.70
C GLN A 110 -11.84 10.94 -13.80
N THR A 111 -12.11 10.63 -12.54
CA THR A 111 -11.10 10.13 -11.61
C THR A 111 -10.65 8.71 -11.98
N ALA A 112 -11.58 7.80 -12.27
CA ALA A 112 -11.27 6.43 -12.64
C ALA A 112 -10.47 6.36 -13.95
N ASP A 113 -10.84 7.16 -14.96
CA ASP A 113 -10.10 7.20 -16.24
C ASP A 113 -8.69 7.74 -16.08
N LYS A 114 -8.48 8.74 -15.19
CA LYS A 114 -7.15 9.25 -14.89
C LYS A 114 -6.29 8.15 -14.24
N VAL A 115 -6.82 7.50 -13.20
CA VAL A 115 -6.12 6.43 -12.47
C VAL A 115 -5.80 5.26 -13.39
N MET A 116 -6.71 4.89 -14.29
CA MET A 116 -6.50 3.81 -15.26
C MET A 116 -5.36 4.12 -16.23
N ARG A 117 -5.31 5.34 -16.79
CA ARG A 117 -4.22 5.78 -17.68
C ARG A 117 -2.87 5.80 -16.94
N ASP A 118 -2.84 6.34 -15.73
CA ASP A 118 -1.64 6.39 -14.91
C ASP A 118 -1.15 4.97 -14.56
N CYS A 119 -2.05 4.06 -14.21
CA CYS A 119 -1.71 2.66 -13.97
C CYS A 119 -1.17 1.97 -15.23
N GLN A 120 -1.76 2.19 -16.41
CA GLN A 120 -1.25 1.61 -17.67
C GLN A 120 0.12 2.13 -18.08
N GLN A 121 0.46 3.38 -17.73
CA GLN A 121 1.76 3.97 -18.04
C GLN A 121 2.84 3.58 -17.01
N TYR A 122 2.46 3.49 -15.72
CA TYR A 122 3.41 3.34 -14.61
C TYR A 122 3.31 2.00 -13.87
N TRP A 123 2.56 0.99 -14.35
CA TRP A 123 2.42 -0.32 -13.70
C TRP A 123 3.77 -0.95 -13.34
N TRP A 124 4.77 -0.85 -14.23
CA TRP A 124 6.12 -1.38 -14.03
C TRP A 124 6.84 -0.72 -12.84
N THR A 125 6.59 0.56 -12.58
CA THR A 125 7.19 1.29 -11.44
C THR A 125 6.69 0.78 -10.11
N HIS A 126 5.44 0.27 -10.06
CA HIS A 126 4.87 -0.34 -8.87
C HIS A 126 5.54 -1.68 -8.55
N PHE A 127 5.87 -2.49 -9.57
CA PHE A 127 6.60 -3.74 -9.38
C PHE A 127 8.03 -3.52 -8.86
N LEU A 128 8.68 -2.46 -9.32
CA LEU A 128 10.03 -2.10 -8.89
C LEU A 128 10.07 -1.25 -7.60
N PHE A 129 8.91 -0.91 -7.03
CA PHE A 129 8.77 -0.02 -5.87
C PHE A 129 9.41 1.37 -6.04
N ILE A 130 9.68 1.81 -7.27
CA ILE A 130 10.26 3.13 -7.60
C ILE A 130 9.21 4.18 -7.96
N ASN A 131 7.92 3.86 -7.78
CA ASN A 131 6.81 4.74 -8.11
C ASN A 131 6.96 6.14 -7.50
N ASN A 132 7.47 6.25 -6.26
CA ASN A 132 7.72 7.53 -5.60
C ASN A 132 8.76 8.43 -6.31
N TYR A 133 9.68 7.85 -7.08
CA TYR A 133 10.73 8.59 -7.80
C TYR A 133 10.32 8.94 -9.24
N VAL A 134 9.55 8.06 -9.88
CA VAL A 134 9.15 8.23 -11.29
C VAL A 134 7.87 9.07 -11.40
N ALA A 135 6.91 8.91 -10.48
CA ALA A 135 5.64 9.63 -10.54
C ALA A 135 5.74 11.11 -10.14
N GLN A 136 6.74 11.49 -9.32
CA GLN A 136 6.94 12.91 -8.97
C GLN A 136 7.36 13.77 -10.17
N GLY A 137 7.95 13.18 -11.21
CA GLY A 137 8.32 13.89 -12.44
C GLY A 137 7.14 14.30 -13.31
N SER A 138 5.96 13.71 -13.12
CA SER A 138 4.74 13.99 -13.91
C SER A 138 3.69 14.83 -13.17
N THR A 139 3.83 15.04 -11.85
CA THR A 139 2.96 15.93 -11.05
C THR A 139 3.52 17.33 -10.80
N VAL A 140 4.74 17.66 -11.24
CA VAL A 140 5.34 19.01 -11.13
C VAL A 140 5.15 19.84 -12.42
N SER A 141 4.39 19.33 -13.38
CA SER A 141 4.10 20.00 -14.65
C SER A 141 2.64 20.46 -14.74
N LEU A 142 2.16 21.18 -13.73
CA LEU A 142 1.06 22.16 -13.82
C LEU A 142 1.33 23.28 -12.81
#